data_AF-A0A418W3C8-F1
#
_entry.id   AF-A0A418W3C8-F1
#
_cell.length_a   1.000
_cell.length_b   1.000
_cell.length_c   1.000
_cell.angle_alpha   90.00
_cell.angle_beta   90.00
_cell.angle_gamma   90.00
#
_symmetry.space_group_name_H-M   'P 1'
#
loop_
_entity.id
_entity.type
_entity.pdbx_description
1 polymer ?
#
loop_
_entity_poly.entity_id
_entity_poly.type
_entity_poly.pdbx_seq_one_letter_code
_entity_poly.pdbx_strand_id
1 'polypeptide(L)'
;MARSSHFLSTARLVTTTAAPGSVWHHIFQDRHPDPLGFGYAPSRFSDPWTSLKTRFGVYYVAGSFEAAFLETLVRDAKNMNPGVLMVSAADLDAYVHVAITVQAPLDLVDLRAGHPVAMGIPTDAVRARSHRQGQRISRVLHDHSAKPDGLRYPSRLNGDDNIAVYDRALFKLAAGSRRKLSACPELAPVLDRCRIAIL
;
A
#
# COMPACT_ATOMS: atom_id res chain seq x y z
N MET A 1 30.02 -10.31 6.17
CA MET A 1 29.20 -10.20 7.40
C MET A 1 28.10 -11.25 7.34
N ALA A 2 28.12 -12.23 8.24
CA ALA A 2 27.01 -13.17 8.36
C ALA A 2 25.75 -12.39 8.72
N ARG A 3 24.69 -12.50 7.90
CA ARG A 3 23.38 -11.98 8.25
C ARG A 3 22.97 -12.70 9.54
N SER A 4 22.94 -12.01 10.67
CA SER A 4 22.20 -12.48 11.84
C SER A 4 20.82 -12.87 11.34
N SER A 5 20.46 -14.17 11.45
CA SER A 5 19.13 -14.60 11.04
C SER A 5 18.15 -13.94 12.00
N HIS A 6 17.36 -13.03 11.47
CA HIS A 6 16.27 -12.44 12.23
C HIS A 6 15.32 -13.59 12.57
N PHE A 7 14.90 -13.76 13.83
CA PHE A 7 14.07 -14.91 14.26
C PHE A 7 12.84 -15.16 13.36
N LEU A 8 12.27 -14.08 12.81
CA LEU A 8 11.17 -14.14 11.84
C LEU A 8 11.51 -14.85 10.52
N SER A 9 12.77 -15.00 10.12
CA SER A 9 13.17 -15.52 8.80
C SER A 9 12.74 -16.98 8.56
N THR A 10 12.42 -17.70 9.62
CA THR A 10 11.94 -19.09 9.62
C THR A 10 10.72 -19.28 10.52
N ALA A 11 10.13 -18.19 11.03
CA ALA A 11 8.98 -18.28 11.92
C ALA A 11 7.73 -18.69 11.14
N ARG A 12 6.76 -19.30 11.84
CA ARG A 12 5.45 -19.54 11.24
C ARG A 12 4.76 -18.20 10.99
N LEU A 13 4.50 -17.88 9.72
CA LEU A 13 3.76 -16.70 9.34
C LEU A 13 2.25 -16.95 9.48
N VAL A 14 1.52 -15.95 9.96
CA VAL A 14 0.07 -15.86 9.76
C VAL A 14 -0.15 -15.27 8.38
N THR A 15 -0.83 -16.02 7.52
CA THR A 15 -1.05 -15.63 6.12
C THR A 15 -2.52 -15.54 5.79
N THR A 16 -2.82 -14.78 4.74
CA THR A 16 -4.12 -14.65 4.10
C THR A 16 -3.91 -14.61 2.60
N THR A 17 -4.90 -15.05 1.84
CA THR A 17 -4.85 -14.99 0.38
C THR A 17 -5.78 -13.90 -0.14
N ALA A 18 -5.31 -13.04 -1.04
CA ALA A 18 -6.21 -12.26 -1.88
C ALA A 18 -6.62 -13.13 -3.08
N ALA A 19 -7.92 -13.37 -3.20
CA ALA A 19 -8.46 -14.29 -4.18
C ALA A 19 -8.35 -13.72 -5.61
N PRO A 20 -8.15 -14.57 -6.63
CA PRO A 20 -8.32 -14.18 -8.03
C PRO A 20 -9.68 -13.51 -8.25
N GLY A 21 -9.71 -12.48 -9.09
CA GLY A 21 -10.88 -11.66 -9.36
C GLY A 21 -11.15 -10.57 -8.31
N SER A 22 -10.47 -10.57 -7.15
CA SER A 22 -10.57 -9.45 -6.22
C SER A 22 -10.01 -8.16 -6.83
N VAL A 23 -10.72 -7.05 -6.59
CA VAL A 23 -10.38 -5.72 -7.11
C VAL A 23 -9.85 -4.84 -5.99
N TRP A 24 -8.77 -4.13 -6.30
CA TRP A 24 -8.09 -3.16 -5.45
C TRP A 24 -7.96 -1.84 -6.21
N HIS A 25 -7.63 -0.76 -5.50
CA HIS A 25 -7.65 0.59 -6.02
C HIS A 25 -6.26 1.22 -5.91
N HIS A 26 -5.77 1.76 -7.02
CA HIS A 26 -4.56 2.57 -7.05
C HIS A 26 -4.89 3.97 -7.57
N ILE A 27 -4.46 4.99 -6.83
CA ILE A 27 -4.52 6.38 -7.27
C ILE A 27 -3.09 6.92 -7.27
N PHE A 28 -2.64 7.42 -8.42
CA PHE A 28 -1.28 7.90 -8.64
C PHE A 28 -1.24 9.04 -9.65
N GLN A 29 -0.11 9.74 -9.72
CA GLN A 29 0.04 10.89 -10.61
C GLN A 29 0.07 10.44 -12.08
N ASP A 30 -0.69 11.14 -12.92
CA ASP A 30 -0.89 10.79 -14.33
C ASP A 30 0.40 10.79 -15.17
N ARG A 31 1.40 11.56 -14.74
CA ARG A 31 2.73 11.56 -15.37
C ARG A 31 3.44 10.20 -15.36
N HIS A 32 3.01 9.25 -14.53
CA HIS A 32 3.58 7.90 -14.51
C HIS A 32 2.84 7.02 -15.53
N PRO A 33 3.52 6.49 -16.57
CA PRO A 33 2.84 5.80 -17.66
C PRO A 33 2.41 4.36 -17.31
N ASP A 34 3.20 3.67 -16.49
CA ASP A 34 2.95 2.29 -16.10
C ASP A 34 2.05 2.21 -14.84
N PRO A 35 0.82 1.67 -14.94
CA PRO A 35 -0.08 1.56 -13.80
C PRO A 35 0.36 0.53 -12.75
N LEU A 36 1.20 -0.44 -13.11
CA LEU A 36 1.83 -1.40 -12.18
C LEU A 36 3.28 -1.01 -11.84
N GLY A 37 3.72 0.15 -12.35
CA GLY A 37 5.02 0.72 -12.04
C GLY A 37 5.12 1.09 -10.56
N PHE A 38 6.31 0.89 -9.99
CA PHE A 38 6.60 1.27 -8.61
C PHE A 38 7.91 2.07 -8.52
N GLY A 39 8.00 2.91 -7.50
CA GLY A 39 9.20 3.67 -7.18
C GLY A 39 10.02 3.01 -6.06
N TYR A 40 11.22 3.53 -5.85
CA TYR A 40 12.12 3.12 -4.75
C TYR A 40 12.30 4.23 -3.70
N ALA A 41 11.43 5.25 -3.76
CA ALA A 41 11.37 6.24 -2.70
C ALA A 41 11.01 5.57 -1.36
N PRO A 42 11.56 6.02 -0.23
CA PRO A 42 11.25 5.45 1.07
C PRO A 42 9.74 5.44 1.34
N SER A 43 9.19 4.26 1.59
CA SER A 43 7.80 4.06 2.00
C SER A 43 7.74 3.06 3.16
N ARG A 44 6.54 2.77 3.68
CA ARG A 44 6.35 2.00 4.92
C ARG A 44 7.03 0.63 4.87
N PHE A 45 6.93 -0.06 3.74
CA PHE A 45 7.44 -1.43 3.56
C PHE A 45 8.50 -1.52 2.44
N SER A 46 9.01 -0.40 1.93
CA SER A 46 10.10 -0.44 0.94
C SER A 46 11.34 -1.12 1.50
N ASP A 47 12.24 -1.59 0.63
CA ASP A 47 13.54 -2.07 1.07
C ASP A 47 14.29 -0.95 1.82
N PRO A 48 14.82 -1.20 3.04
CA PRO A 48 15.67 -0.24 3.74
C PRO A 48 17.03 -0.03 3.05
N TRP A 49 17.41 -0.88 2.09
CA TRP A 49 18.67 -0.79 1.36
C TRP A 49 18.54 0.02 0.07
N THR A 50 19.53 0.87 -0.17
CA THR A 50 19.56 1.78 -1.33
C THR A 50 20.27 1.19 -2.56
N SER A 51 20.94 0.05 -2.40
CA SER A 51 21.67 -0.61 -3.50
C SER A 51 20.73 -1.13 -4.57
N LEU A 52 20.91 -0.65 -5.81
CA LEU A 52 20.14 -1.07 -6.99
C LEU A 52 20.19 -2.58 -7.23
N LYS A 53 21.27 -3.26 -6.83
CA LYS A 53 21.46 -4.70 -7.10
C LYS A 53 20.68 -5.61 -6.17
N THR A 54 20.26 -5.12 -5.01
CA THR A 54 19.71 -5.95 -3.93
C THR A 54 18.36 -5.46 -3.40
N ARG A 55 17.94 -4.25 -3.81
CA ARG A 55 16.67 -3.66 -3.38
C ARG A 55 15.51 -4.35 -4.08
N PHE A 56 14.45 -4.64 -3.33
CA PHE A 56 13.17 -5.07 -3.90
C PHE A 56 12.22 -3.88 -4.06
N GLY A 57 11.31 -4.01 -5.02
CA GLY A 57 10.17 -3.14 -5.24
C GLY A 57 8.96 -3.49 -4.40
N VAL A 58 8.14 -2.48 -4.12
CA VAL A 58 6.85 -2.67 -3.45
C VAL A 58 5.80 -1.83 -4.14
N TYR A 59 4.70 -2.46 -4.53
CA TYR A 59 3.53 -1.84 -5.11
C TYR A 59 2.39 -1.82 -4.11
N TYR A 60 1.70 -0.69 -3.99
CA TYR A 60 0.69 -0.47 -2.97
C TYR A 60 -0.67 -0.25 -3.60
N VAL A 61 -1.67 -0.98 -3.12
CA VAL A 61 -3.07 -0.77 -3.50
C VAL A 61 -3.98 -0.86 -2.29
N ALA A 62 -5.09 -0.14 -2.35
CA ALA A 62 -6.07 -0.08 -1.28
C ALA A 62 -7.30 -0.93 -1.60
N GLY A 63 -7.96 -1.43 -0.57
CA GLY A 63 -9.16 -2.26 -0.70
C GLY A 63 -10.41 -1.47 -1.06
N SER A 64 -10.35 -0.13 -0.99
CA SER A 64 -11.42 0.76 -1.40
C SER A 64 -10.85 2.00 -2.11
N PHE A 65 -11.69 2.62 -2.95
CA PHE A 65 -11.37 3.90 -3.57
C PHE A 65 -11.08 4.98 -2.51
N GLU A 66 -11.86 5.01 -1.43
CA GLU A 66 -11.67 5.97 -0.33
C GLU A 66 -10.29 5.81 0.32
N ALA A 67 -9.89 4.58 0.65
CA ALA A 67 -8.59 4.33 1.25
C ALA A 67 -7.44 4.72 0.31
N ALA A 68 -7.57 4.46 -1.00
CA ALA A 68 -6.59 4.91 -2.00
C ALA A 68 -6.52 6.44 -2.05
N PHE A 69 -7.66 7.13 -2.05
CA PHE A 69 -7.73 8.58 -2.10
C PHE A 69 -7.13 9.22 -0.84
N LEU A 70 -7.49 8.68 0.33
CA LEU A 70 -7.00 9.16 1.61
C LEU A 70 -5.48 8.99 1.75
N GLU A 71 -4.94 7.81 1.43
CA GLU A 71 -3.49 7.55 1.55
C GLU A 71 -2.67 8.38 0.54
N THR A 72 -3.22 8.69 -0.64
CA THR A 72 -2.50 9.42 -1.70
C THR A 72 -2.61 10.95 -1.59
N LEU A 73 -3.81 11.52 -1.37
CA LEU A 73 -4.02 12.98 -1.42
C LEU A 73 -4.20 13.63 -0.04
N VAL A 74 -4.73 12.90 0.95
CA VAL A 74 -5.22 13.52 2.20
C VAL A 74 -4.26 13.30 3.37
N ARG A 75 -3.55 12.17 3.38
CA ARG A 75 -2.75 11.65 4.49
C ARG A 75 -1.91 12.71 5.21
N ASP A 76 -1.23 13.56 4.46
CA ASP A 76 -0.35 14.58 5.03
C ASP A 76 -1.04 15.96 5.11
N ALA A 77 -1.91 16.29 4.16
CA ALA A 77 -2.58 17.59 4.06
C ALA A 77 -3.66 17.85 5.15
N LYS A 78 -4.32 16.80 5.65
CA LYS A 78 -5.37 16.93 6.68
C LYS A 78 -4.85 16.81 8.11
N ASN A 79 -3.58 16.45 8.30
CA ASN A 79 -3.03 16.31 9.65
C ASN A 79 -3.14 17.63 10.42
N MET A 80 -3.80 17.57 11.59
CA MET A 80 -4.07 18.74 12.45
C MET A 80 -4.91 19.85 11.78
N ASN A 81 -5.62 19.55 10.69
CA ASN A 81 -6.56 20.46 10.05
C ASN A 81 -8.01 19.97 10.25
N PRO A 82 -8.72 20.48 11.27
CA PRO A 82 -10.12 20.09 11.53
C PRO A 82 -11.12 20.75 10.56
N GLY A 83 -10.70 21.78 9.81
CA GLY A 83 -11.54 22.53 8.87
C GLY A 83 -11.71 21.84 7.53
N VAL A 84 -12.38 22.50 6.59
CA VAL A 84 -12.49 22.00 5.21
C VAL A 84 -11.11 22.02 4.56
N LEU A 85 -10.69 20.90 3.96
CA LEU A 85 -9.48 20.86 3.14
C LEU A 85 -9.86 21.32 1.73
N MET A 86 -9.23 22.40 1.27
CA MET A 86 -9.43 22.89 -0.09
C MET A 86 -8.45 22.19 -1.02
N VAL A 87 -8.94 21.66 -2.14
CA VAL A 87 -8.12 21.03 -3.19
C VAL A 87 -8.51 21.66 -4.52
N SER A 88 -7.56 21.97 -5.40
CA SER A 88 -7.93 22.54 -6.70
C SER A 88 -8.40 21.44 -7.66
N ALA A 89 -9.29 21.77 -8.60
CA ALA A 89 -9.67 20.85 -9.67
C ALA A 89 -8.43 20.37 -10.47
N ALA A 90 -7.45 21.25 -10.67
CA ALA A 90 -6.19 20.93 -11.33
C ALA A 90 -5.36 19.90 -10.55
N ASP A 91 -5.33 19.99 -9.21
CA ASP A 91 -4.66 18.99 -8.37
C ASP A 91 -5.32 17.62 -8.51
N LEU A 92 -6.65 17.56 -8.61
CA LEU A 92 -7.36 16.29 -8.83
C LEU A 92 -7.07 15.74 -10.24
N ASP A 93 -7.05 16.59 -11.27
CA ASP A 93 -6.77 16.20 -12.67
C ASP A 93 -5.35 15.68 -12.90
N ALA A 94 -4.42 16.01 -12.00
CA ALA A 94 -3.05 15.48 -12.00
C ALA A 94 -2.99 14.00 -11.59
N TYR A 95 -4.08 13.42 -11.06
CA TYR A 95 -4.14 12.03 -10.64
C TYR A 95 -5.10 11.21 -11.51
N VAL A 96 -4.77 9.92 -11.60
CA VAL A 96 -5.62 8.90 -12.20
C VAL A 96 -5.91 7.81 -11.18
N HIS A 97 -7.10 7.25 -11.30
CA HIS A 97 -7.50 6.01 -10.65
C HIS A 97 -7.36 4.85 -11.65
N VAL A 98 -6.90 3.71 -11.13
CA VAL A 98 -6.91 2.43 -11.83
C VAL A 98 -7.43 1.35 -10.88
N ALA A 99 -8.32 0.51 -11.39
CA ALA A 99 -8.71 -0.74 -10.73
C ALA A 99 -7.64 -1.81 -10.98
N ILE A 100 -7.18 -2.46 -9.92
CA ILE A 100 -6.15 -3.51 -9.95
C ILE A 100 -6.80 -4.83 -9.60
N THR A 101 -6.79 -5.77 -10.55
CA THR A 101 -7.41 -7.08 -10.38
C THR A 101 -6.33 -8.12 -10.09
N VAL A 102 -6.56 -8.94 -9.07
CA VAL A 102 -5.73 -10.11 -8.78
C VAL A 102 -6.04 -11.21 -9.81
N GLN A 103 -5.05 -11.62 -10.60
CA GLN A 103 -5.21 -12.65 -11.65
C GLN A 103 -4.90 -14.06 -11.14
N ALA A 104 -4.01 -14.17 -10.15
CA ALA A 104 -3.63 -15.42 -9.50
C ALA A 104 -3.56 -15.22 -7.99
N PRO A 105 -3.75 -16.28 -7.16
CA PRO A 105 -3.74 -16.14 -5.71
C PRO A 105 -2.49 -15.41 -5.22
N LEU A 106 -2.71 -14.36 -4.42
CA LEU A 106 -1.66 -13.60 -3.75
C LEU A 106 -1.57 -14.05 -2.29
N ASP A 107 -0.47 -14.69 -1.92
CA ASP A 107 -0.20 -15.16 -0.57
C ASP A 107 0.46 -14.05 0.23
N LEU A 108 -0.27 -13.48 1.17
CA LEU A 108 0.11 -12.27 1.90
C LEU A 108 0.33 -12.59 3.37
N VAL A 109 1.34 -11.97 3.96
CA VAL A 109 1.48 -11.96 5.41
C VAL A 109 0.38 -11.06 5.99
N ASP A 110 -0.42 -11.59 6.91
CA ASP A 110 -1.54 -10.86 7.49
C ASP A 110 -1.06 -10.03 8.68
N LEU A 111 -0.98 -8.71 8.50
CA LEU A 111 -0.59 -7.74 9.52
C LEU A 111 -1.79 -7.03 10.15
N ARG A 112 -3.01 -7.55 9.96
CA ARG A 112 -4.23 -7.02 10.56
C ARG A 112 -4.44 -7.52 11.98
N ALA A 113 -5.29 -6.83 12.73
CA ALA A 113 -5.70 -7.20 14.09
C ALA A 113 -4.51 -7.58 15.01
N GLY A 114 -4.62 -8.70 15.74
CA GLY A 114 -3.59 -9.20 16.64
C GLY A 114 -2.51 -10.09 15.97
N HIS A 115 -2.57 -10.30 14.66
CA HIS A 115 -1.64 -11.20 13.95
C HIS A 115 -0.16 -10.78 14.05
N PRO A 116 0.21 -9.48 14.01
CA PRO A 116 1.60 -9.07 14.24
C PRO A 116 2.12 -9.54 15.60
N VAL A 117 1.30 -9.44 16.66
CA VAL A 117 1.68 -9.88 18.01
C VAL A 117 1.91 -11.39 18.04
N ALA A 118 1.00 -12.16 17.43
CA ALA A 118 1.14 -13.61 17.33
C ALA A 118 2.41 -14.05 16.57
N MET A 119 2.87 -13.24 15.61
CA MET A 119 4.12 -13.48 14.88
C MET A 119 5.36 -12.88 15.56
N GLY A 120 5.22 -12.11 16.65
CA GLY A 120 6.33 -11.36 17.26
C GLY A 120 6.80 -10.15 16.44
N ILE A 121 5.99 -9.68 15.50
CA ILE A 121 6.23 -8.45 14.73
C ILE A 121 5.85 -7.25 15.59
N PRO A 122 6.75 -6.26 15.80
CA PRO A 122 6.40 -5.04 16.52
C PRO A 122 5.20 -4.33 15.89
N THR A 123 4.20 -3.96 16.69
CA THR A 123 2.99 -3.28 16.22
C THR A 123 3.30 -1.95 15.53
N ASP A 124 4.39 -1.29 15.95
CA ASP A 124 4.95 -0.10 15.33
C ASP A 124 5.37 -0.32 13.87
N ALA A 125 5.78 -1.53 13.48
CA ALA A 125 6.09 -1.83 12.08
C ALA A 125 4.88 -1.67 11.15
N VAL A 126 3.66 -1.77 11.70
CA VAL A 126 2.41 -1.64 10.96
C VAL A 126 1.84 -0.22 11.07
N ARG A 127 1.88 0.38 12.27
CA ARG A 127 1.13 1.59 12.60
C ARG A 127 1.96 2.86 12.72
N ALA A 128 3.27 2.76 13.00
CA ALA A 128 4.07 3.94 13.32
C ALA A 128 4.22 4.89 12.13
N ARG A 129 4.39 6.18 12.43
CA ARG A 129 4.75 7.21 11.43
C ARG A 129 6.14 6.97 10.85
N SER A 130 7.08 6.50 11.68
CA SER A 130 8.43 6.13 11.23
C SER A 130 8.40 4.84 10.41
N HIS A 131 8.93 4.89 9.19
CA HIS A 131 8.97 3.72 8.30
C HIS A 131 10.07 2.72 8.66
N ARG A 132 11.03 3.07 9.54
CA ARG A 132 12.23 2.25 9.82
C ARG A 132 11.91 0.83 10.24
N GLN A 133 10.94 0.64 11.14
CA GLN A 133 10.57 -0.70 11.59
C GLN A 133 9.82 -1.48 10.50
N GLY A 134 8.87 -0.84 9.81
CA GLY A 134 8.14 -1.44 8.69
C GLY A 134 9.08 -1.91 7.57
N GLN A 135 10.08 -1.11 7.21
CA GLN A 135 11.09 -1.45 6.21
C GLN A 135 11.96 -2.64 6.64
N ARG A 136 12.43 -2.66 7.89
CA ARG A 136 13.21 -3.78 8.43
C ARG A 136 12.42 -5.09 8.43
N ILE A 137 11.18 -5.06 8.90
CA ILE A 137 10.30 -6.23 8.90
C ILE A 137 9.99 -6.68 7.47
N SER A 138 9.67 -5.74 6.58
CA SER A 138 9.43 -6.02 5.17
C SER A 138 10.62 -6.72 4.51
N ARG A 139 11.87 -6.30 4.80
CA ARG A 139 13.06 -7.00 4.27
C ARG A 139 13.12 -8.45 4.76
N VAL A 140 12.83 -8.69 6.03
CA VAL A 140 12.86 -10.04 6.61
C VAL A 140 11.77 -10.91 6.00
N LEU A 141 10.55 -10.38 5.84
CA LEU A 141 9.42 -11.08 5.22
C LEU A 141 9.64 -11.32 3.71
N HIS A 142 10.22 -10.35 3.01
CA HIS A 142 10.63 -10.51 1.63
C HIS A 142 11.63 -11.67 1.48
N ASP A 143 12.63 -11.76 2.35
CA ASP A 143 13.67 -12.79 2.26
C ASP A 143 13.24 -14.15 2.85
N HIS A 144 12.08 -14.22 3.51
CA HIS A 144 11.54 -15.41 4.18
C HIS A 144 11.50 -16.64 3.27
N SER A 145 11.72 -17.84 3.85
CA SER A 145 11.74 -19.11 3.11
C SER A 145 10.40 -19.44 2.44
N ALA A 146 9.28 -19.07 3.07
CA ALA A 146 7.93 -19.21 2.53
C ALA A 146 7.62 -18.31 1.32
N LYS A 147 8.51 -17.36 0.96
CA LYS A 147 8.37 -16.47 -0.20
C LYS A 147 6.98 -15.82 -0.35
N PRO A 148 6.46 -15.11 0.67
CA PRO A 148 5.16 -14.43 0.55
C PRO A 148 5.17 -13.43 -0.61
N ASP A 149 4.04 -13.26 -1.29
CA ASP A 149 3.90 -12.31 -2.39
C ASP A 149 3.86 -10.86 -1.90
N GLY A 150 3.54 -10.65 -0.62
CA GLY A 150 3.37 -9.33 -0.05
C GLY A 150 2.82 -9.33 1.37
N LEU A 151 2.22 -8.21 1.73
CA LEU A 151 1.66 -7.92 3.05
C LEU A 151 0.22 -7.42 2.90
N ARG A 152 -0.68 -7.84 3.80
CA ARG A 152 -2.02 -7.24 3.98
C ARG A 152 -2.05 -6.50 5.31
N TYR A 153 -2.46 -5.24 5.31
CA TYR A 153 -2.36 -4.37 6.49
C TYR A 153 -3.48 -3.32 6.50
N PRO A 154 -3.91 -2.84 7.66
CA PRO A 154 -4.95 -1.81 7.73
C PRO A 154 -4.39 -0.43 7.32
N SER A 155 -5.19 0.32 6.57
CA SER A 155 -5.07 1.76 6.38
C SER A 155 -5.08 2.45 7.74
N ARG A 156 -4.16 3.41 7.93
CA ARG A 156 -4.11 4.18 9.20
C ARG A 156 -5.20 5.26 9.25
N LEU A 157 -5.84 5.54 8.12
CA LEU A 157 -6.72 6.70 7.97
C LEU A 157 -8.19 6.32 8.19
N ASN A 158 -8.60 5.14 7.72
CA ASN A 158 -9.98 4.67 7.84
C ASN A 158 -10.12 3.19 8.26
N GLY A 159 -9.00 2.47 8.43
CA GLY A 159 -9.01 1.06 8.86
C GLY A 159 -9.26 0.03 7.76
N ASP A 160 -9.60 0.46 6.54
CA ASP A 160 -9.76 -0.43 5.39
C ASP A 160 -8.49 -1.22 5.09
N ASP A 161 -8.64 -2.38 4.48
CA ASP A 161 -7.50 -3.21 4.11
C ASP A 161 -6.71 -2.59 2.95
N ASN A 162 -5.39 -2.57 3.08
CA ASN A 162 -4.44 -2.29 2.01
C ASN A 162 -3.55 -3.52 1.79
N ILE A 163 -2.98 -3.64 0.59
CA ILE A 163 -1.93 -4.61 0.31
C ILE A 163 -0.68 -3.94 -0.24
N ALA A 164 0.46 -4.52 0.12
CA ALA A 164 1.78 -4.17 -0.39
C ALA A 164 2.33 -5.41 -1.08
N VAL A 165 2.45 -5.39 -2.40
CA VAL A 165 2.88 -6.52 -3.23
C VAL A 165 4.34 -6.33 -3.59
N TYR A 166 5.15 -7.35 -3.34
CA TYR A 166 6.55 -7.34 -3.74
C TYR A 166 6.67 -7.44 -5.26
N ASP A 167 7.69 -6.80 -5.83
CA ASP A 167 7.98 -6.81 -7.27
C ASP A 167 7.92 -8.21 -7.91
N ARG A 168 8.44 -9.23 -7.22
CA ARG A 168 8.43 -10.62 -7.64
C ARG A 168 7.03 -11.19 -7.91
N ALA A 169 5.97 -10.59 -7.39
CA ALA A 169 4.59 -11.07 -7.50
C ALA A 169 3.68 -10.15 -8.34
N LEU A 170 4.21 -9.08 -8.93
CA LEU A 170 3.40 -8.15 -9.75
C LEU A 170 2.79 -8.79 -10.98
N PHE A 171 3.41 -9.84 -11.52
CA PHE A 171 2.86 -10.61 -12.63
C PHE A 171 1.51 -11.28 -12.30
N LYS A 172 1.12 -11.34 -11.00
CA LYS A 172 -0.19 -11.82 -10.55
C LYS A 172 -1.27 -10.74 -10.55
N LEU A 173 -0.94 -9.51 -10.97
CA LEU A 173 -1.84 -8.36 -11.02
C LEU A 173 -2.10 -7.93 -12.46
N ALA A 174 -3.32 -7.45 -12.71
CA ALA A 174 -3.64 -6.70 -13.91
C ALA A 174 -4.18 -5.31 -13.55
N ALA A 175 -3.74 -4.33 -14.33
CA ALA A 175 -4.28 -2.98 -14.27
C ALA A 175 -5.42 -2.81 -15.29
N GLY A 176 -6.53 -2.23 -14.85
CA GLY A 176 -7.61 -1.78 -15.72
C GLY A 176 -7.29 -0.47 -16.43
N SER A 177 -8.31 0.10 -17.09
CA SER A 177 -8.19 1.39 -17.76
C SER A 177 -7.96 2.53 -16.75
N ARG A 178 -7.14 3.49 -17.15
CA ARG A 178 -6.91 4.73 -16.40
C ARG A 178 -8.13 5.63 -16.51
N ARG A 179 -8.59 6.16 -15.37
CA ARG A 179 -9.64 7.18 -15.28
C ARG A 179 -9.08 8.40 -14.57
N LYS A 180 -9.33 9.60 -15.10
CA LYS A 180 -9.02 10.85 -14.38
C LYS A 180 -9.76 10.86 -13.05
N LEU A 181 -9.08 11.24 -11.97
CA LEU A 181 -9.65 11.21 -10.63
C LEU A 181 -10.92 12.08 -10.53
N SER A 182 -10.93 13.24 -11.19
CA SER A 182 -12.07 14.14 -11.33
C SER A 182 -13.30 13.51 -12.02
N ALA A 183 -13.08 12.49 -12.85
CA ALA A 183 -14.14 11.75 -13.55
C ALA A 183 -14.60 10.50 -12.79
N CYS A 184 -14.05 10.22 -11.60
CA CYS A 184 -14.48 9.09 -10.78
C CYS A 184 -15.77 9.43 -10.02
N PRO A 185 -16.88 8.71 -10.24
CA PRO A 185 -18.12 8.94 -9.49
C PRO A 185 -17.97 8.67 -7.98
N GLU A 186 -16.99 7.85 -7.58
CA GLU A 186 -16.65 7.56 -6.19
C GLU A 186 -16.05 8.77 -5.46
N LEU A 187 -15.58 9.79 -6.19
CA LEU A 187 -14.91 10.94 -5.62
C LEU A 187 -15.86 11.80 -4.78
N ALA A 188 -17.03 12.16 -5.31
CA ALA A 188 -17.95 13.09 -4.63
C ALA A 188 -18.37 12.60 -3.23
N PRO A 189 -18.80 11.34 -3.03
CA PRO A 189 -19.11 10.83 -1.68
C PRO A 189 -17.92 10.88 -0.71
N VAL A 190 -16.69 10.68 -1.20
CA VAL A 190 -15.48 10.72 -0.36
C VAL A 190 -15.14 12.16 0.05
N LEU A 191 -15.29 13.12 -0.86
CA LEU A 191 -15.08 14.54 -0.56
C LEU A 191 -16.03 15.02 0.55
N ASP A 192 -17.32 14.66 0.45
CA ASP A 192 -18.33 15.00 1.44
C ASP A 192 -18.01 14.40 2.82
N ARG A 193 -17.72 13.09 2.87
CA ARG A 193 -17.36 12.39 4.12
C ARG A 193 -16.13 12.99 4.79
N CYS A 194 -15.13 13.37 4.01
CA CYS A 194 -13.84 13.84 4.50
C CYS A 194 -13.80 15.36 4.73
N ARG A 195 -14.89 16.08 4.45
CA ARG A 195 -14.97 17.55 4.49
C ARG A 195 -13.86 18.16 3.64
N ILE A 196 -13.86 17.82 2.36
CA ILE A 196 -12.94 18.32 1.34
C ILE A 196 -13.77 19.06 0.30
N ALA A 197 -13.36 20.27 -0.07
CA ALA A 197 -14.03 21.07 -1.09
C ALA A 197 -13.09 21.34 -2.26
N ILE A 198 -13.67 21.42 -3.45
CA ILE A 198 -12.95 21.77 -4.68
C ILE A 198 -12.99 23.30 -4.84
N LEU A 199 -11.83 23.90 -5.10
CA LEU A 199 -11.69 25.31 -5.49
C LEU A 199 -11.97 25.52 -6.98
#